data_AF-A0A920HHW9-F1
#
_entry.id   AF-A0A920HHW9-F1
#
_cell.length_a   1.000
_cell.length_b   1.000
_cell.length_c   1.000
_cell.angle_alpha   90.00
_cell.angle_beta   90.00
_cell.angle_gamma   90.00
#
_symmetry.space_group_name_H-M   'P 1'
#
loop_
_entity.id
_entity.type
_entity.pdbx_description
1 polymer ?
#
loop_
_entity_poly.entity_id
_entity_poly.type
_entity_poly.pdbx_seq_one_letter_code
_entity_poly.pdbx_strand_id
1 'polypeptide(L)'
;MRILRIDIPDHFTPDFFEENIMRLHNVISNNDCSRVRLSVFRNSAGKYRPLSNECKFLISCENLKSKKFTINQGNYKVDIFKEYYIDKQLISSIKSNNKIINVIASIYAKENLLDNCILLNNDKMVCEFINANLFLIKDGCFLTPDLKSGCLNGVMRKNIIRILKK
;
A
#
# COMPACT_ATOMS: atom_id res chain seq x y z
N MET A 1 -12.30 -4.79 -2.29
CA MET A 1 -13.62 -4.78 -2.96
C MET A 1 -14.76 -4.99 -1.97
N ARG A 2 -14.90 -6.17 -1.34
CA ARG A 2 -15.99 -6.47 -0.38
C ARG A 2 -16.20 -5.40 0.72
N ILE A 3 -15.15 -4.99 1.41
CA ILE A 3 -15.24 -3.96 2.48
C ILE A 3 -15.77 -2.62 1.95
N LEU A 4 -15.46 -2.28 0.68
CA LEU A 4 -15.92 -1.04 0.04
C LEU A 4 -17.29 -1.20 -0.63
N ARG A 5 -17.99 -2.32 -0.45
CA ARG A 5 -19.28 -2.62 -1.09
C ARG A 5 -19.22 -2.42 -2.61
N ILE A 6 -18.15 -2.91 -3.22
CA ILE A 6 -17.97 -2.97 -4.67
C ILE A 6 -18.38 -4.37 -5.10
N ASP A 7 -19.25 -4.45 -6.11
CA ASP A 7 -19.68 -5.72 -6.69
C ASP A 7 -18.48 -6.37 -7.38
N ILE A 8 -18.31 -7.67 -7.15
CA ILE A 8 -17.20 -8.44 -7.70
C ILE A 8 -17.81 -9.35 -8.77
N PRO A 9 -17.57 -9.10 -10.06
CA PRO A 9 -18.03 -9.98 -11.12
C PRO A 9 -17.53 -11.42 -10.90
N ASP A 10 -18.34 -12.42 -11.23
CA ASP A 10 -17.98 -13.83 -10.99
C ASP A 10 -16.72 -14.26 -11.74
N HIS A 11 -16.44 -13.63 -12.89
CA HIS A 11 -15.24 -13.88 -13.69
C HIS A 11 -13.98 -13.18 -13.16
N PHE A 12 -14.06 -12.33 -12.11
CA PHE A 12 -12.88 -11.73 -11.45
C PHE A 12 -12.20 -12.73 -10.51
N THR A 13 -11.80 -13.86 -11.08
CA THR A 13 -11.05 -14.90 -10.38
C THR A 13 -9.57 -14.52 -10.28
N PRO A 14 -8.81 -15.13 -9.34
CA PRO A 14 -7.36 -14.99 -9.32
C PRO A 14 -6.71 -15.32 -10.67
N ASP A 15 -7.13 -16.42 -11.30
CA ASP A 15 -6.60 -16.88 -12.59
C ASP A 15 -6.85 -15.86 -13.71
N PHE A 16 -8.05 -15.25 -13.75
CA PHE A 16 -8.37 -14.20 -14.70
C PHE A 16 -7.42 -13.01 -14.57
N PHE A 17 -7.15 -12.55 -13.34
CA PHE A 17 -6.19 -11.46 -13.13
C PHE A 17 -4.76 -11.88 -13.46
N GLU A 18 -4.36 -13.09 -13.09
CA GLU A 18 -3.03 -13.62 -13.38
C GLU A 18 -2.78 -13.67 -14.88
N GLU A 19 -3.69 -14.22 -15.67
CA GLU A 19 -3.59 -14.29 -17.13
C GLU A 19 -3.42 -12.90 -17.75
N ASN A 20 -4.25 -11.93 -17.35
CA ASN A 20 -4.18 -10.56 -17.85
C ASN A 20 -2.88 -9.85 -17.43
N ILE A 21 -2.40 -10.09 -16.21
CA ILE A 21 -1.14 -9.55 -15.71
C ILE A 21 0.03 -10.14 -16.50
N MET A 22 0.05 -11.47 -16.70
CA MET A 22 1.11 -12.15 -17.42
C MET A 22 1.17 -11.74 -18.89
N ARG A 23 0.01 -11.56 -19.53
CA ARG A 23 -0.06 -11.02 -20.89
C ARG A 23 0.62 -9.65 -20.99
N LEU A 24 0.37 -8.74 -20.05
CA LEU A 24 1.00 -7.42 -20.05
C LEU A 24 2.49 -7.48 -19.66
N HIS A 25 2.85 -8.33 -18.70
CA HIS A 25 4.23 -8.57 -18.30
C HIS A 25 5.08 -9.03 -19.50
N ASN A 26 4.60 -10.01 -20.26
CA ASN A 26 5.33 -10.57 -21.40
C ASN A 26 5.59 -9.56 -22.53
N VAL A 27 4.76 -8.51 -22.63
CA VAL A 27 4.93 -7.44 -23.62
C VAL A 27 5.88 -6.34 -23.14
N ILE A 28 5.91 -6.05 -21.84
CA ILE A 28 6.59 -4.88 -21.28
C ILE A 28 7.93 -5.21 -20.62
N SER A 29 8.07 -6.43 -20.10
CA SER A 29 9.24 -6.86 -19.35
C SER A 29 10.40 -7.20 -20.28
N ASN A 30 11.56 -6.58 -20.03
CA ASN A 30 12.78 -6.82 -20.81
C ASN A 30 13.73 -7.81 -20.15
N ASN A 31 13.50 -8.16 -18.88
CA ASN A 31 14.42 -8.96 -18.07
C ASN A 31 13.67 -9.87 -17.08
N ASP A 32 12.47 -10.33 -17.44
CA ASP A 32 11.47 -10.98 -16.56
C ASP A 32 11.33 -10.31 -15.18
N CYS A 33 11.36 -8.98 -15.16
CA CYS A 33 11.16 -8.23 -13.94
C CYS A 33 10.30 -7.00 -14.22
N SER A 34 9.10 -6.98 -13.64
CA SER A 34 8.23 -5.83 -13.76
C SER A 34 7.49 -5.54 -12.46
N ARG A 35 7.07 -4.28 -12.35
CA ARG A 35 6.12 -3.83 -11.35
C ARG A 35 4.77 -3.74 -12.01
N VAL A 36 3.81 -4.45 -11.42
CA VAL A 36 2.42 -4.43 -11.88
C VAL A 36 1.57 -3.66 -10.88
N ARG A 37 0.68 -2.81 -11.39
CA ARG A 37 -0.35 -2.14 -10.59
C ARG A 37 -1.72 -2.52 -11.12
N LEU A 38 -2.45 -3.29 -10.32
CA LEU A 38 -3.89 -3.51 -10.47
C LEU A 38 -4.65 -2.45 -9.67
N SER A 39 -5.48 -1.65 -10.34
CA SER A 39 -6.38 -0.69 -9.71
C SER A 39 -7.81 -1.08 -10.02
N VAL A 40 -8.65 -1.25 -8.99
CA VAL A 40 -10.08 -1.52 -9.14
C VAL A 40 -10.86 -0.31 -8.62
N PHE A 41 -11.85 0.14 -9.38
CA PHE A 41 -12.66 1.31 -9.03
C PHE A 41 -14.12 1.10 -9.43
N ARG A 42 -15.02 1.74 -8.68
CA ARG A 42 -16.45 1.73 -8.99
C ARG A 42 -16.68 2.49 -10.29
N ASN A 43 -17.37 1.87 -11.24
CA ASN A 43 -17.67 2.46 -12.54
C ASN A 43 -19.17 2.79 -12.58
N SER A 44 -19.56 3.89 -11.94
CA SER A 44 -20.95 4.32 -11.86
C SER A 44 -21.04 5.85 -11.87
N ALA A 45 -22.14 6.36 -12.41
CA ALA A 45 -22.56 7.73 -12.20
C ALA A 45 -23.01 7.97 -10.75
N GLY A 46 -23.33 9.23 -10.43
CA GLY A 46 -23.65 9.71 -9.09
C GLY A 46 -22.50 10.51 -8.48
N LYS A 47 -22.75 11.08 -7.29
CA LYS A 47 -21.73 11.79 -6.50
C LYS A 47 -21.27 10.87 -5.36
N TYR A 48 -21.88 11.01 -4.18
CA TYR A 48 -21.57 10.19 -3.02
C TYR A 48 -22.41 8.90 -2.92
N ARG A 49 -23.59 8.90 -3.55
CA ARG A 49 -24.43 7.70 -3.71
C ARG A 49 -24.31 7.21 -5.16
N PRO A 50 -23.63 6.08 -5.42
CA PRO A 50 -23.56 5.55 -6.77
C PRO A 50 -24.90 4.95 -7.20
N LEU A 51 -25.21 5.04 -8.50
CA LEU A 51 -26.39 4.39 -9.08
C LEU A 51 -26.20 2.88 -9.25
N SER A 52 -24.96 2.43 -9.45
CA SER A 52 -24.57 1.02 -9.54
C SER A 52 -23.31 0.75 -8.72
N ASN A 53 -23.17 -0.47 -8.20
CA ASN A 53 -21.98 -0.89 -7.47
C ASN A 53 -20.96 -1.64 -8.32
N GLU A 54 -21.21 -1.76 -9.63
CA GLU A 54 -20.30 -2.33 -10.62
C GLU A 54 -18.92 -1.68 -10.60
N CYS A 55 -17.90 -2.45 -10.99
CA CYS A 55 -16.53 -2.00 -11.06
C CYS A 55 -15.89 -2.23 -12.42
N LYS A 56 -14.85 -1.44 -12.67
CA LYS A 56 -13.85 -1.70 -13.70
C LYS A 56 -12.49 -1.80 -13.04
N PHE A 57 -11.53 -2.32 -13.78
CA PHE A 57 -10.15 -2.37 -13.36
C PHE A 57 -9.22 -1.80 -14.45
N LEU A 58 -8.03 -1.42 -14.01
CA LEU A 58 -6.91 -1.04 -14.86
C LEU A 58 -5.68 -1.78 -14.36
N ILE A 59 -4.98 -2.45 -15.27
CA ILE A 59 -3.67 -3.04 -15.02
C ILE A 59 -2.63 -2.21 -15.77
N SER A 60 -1.64 -1.70 -15.06
CA SER A 60 -0.45 -1.12 -15.66
C SER A 60 0.79 -1.92 -15.27
N CYS A 61 1.80 -1.90 -16.13
CA CYS A 61 3.05 -2.60 -15.94
C CYS A 61 4.22 -1.69 -16.28
N GLU A 62 5.26 -1.72 -15.45
CA GLU A 62 6.49 -0.96 -15.60
C GLU A 62 7.68 -1.93 -15.49
N ASN A 63 8.64 -1.86 -16.41
CA ASN A 63 9.85 -2.69 -16.35
C ASN A 63 10.72 -2.29 -15.15
N LEU A 64 11.24 -3.27 -14.41
CA LEU A 64 12.16 -3.05 -13.30
C LEU A 64 13.58 -3.46 -13.68
N LYS A 65 14.59 -2.73 -13.20
CA LYS A 65 16.00 -3.03 -13.52
C LYS A 65 16.54 -4.30 -12.86
N SER A 66 16.03 -4.66 -11.68
CA SER A 66 16.57 -5.73 -10.84
C SER A 66 15.47 -6.62 -10.29
N LYS A 67 15.67 -7.94 -10.35
CA LYS A 67 14.84 -8.97 -9.69
C LYS A 67 15.08 -9.03 -8.18
N LYS A 68 16.20 -8.48 -7.69
CA LYS A 68 16.61 -8.60 -6.28
C LYS A 68 16.13 -7.43 -5.45
N PHE A 69 15.57 -7.72 -4.29
CA PHE A 69 15.38 -6.72 -3.23
C PHE A 69 16.75 -6.36 -2.63
N THR A 70 17.09 -5.08 -2.65
CA THR A 70 18.34 -4.56 -2.09
C THR A 70 18.04 -3.78 -0.81
N ILE A 71 18.84 -3.99 0.22
CA ILE A 71 18.81 -3.17 1.43
C ILE A 71 19.68 -1.94 1.17
N ASN A 72 19.10 -0.76 1.29
CA ASN A 72 19.87 0.48 1.25
C ASN A 72 20.54 0.67 2.61
N GLN A 73 21.87 0.56 2.67
CA GLN A 73 22.67 0.73 3.89
C GLN A 73 23.13 2.19 4.12
N GLY A 74 22.42 3.15 3.54
CA GLY A 74 22.74 4.58 3.65
C GLY A 74 22.02 5.27 4.82
N ASN A 75 22.32 6.56 4.98
CA ASN A 75 21.54 7.43 5.86
C ASN A 75 20.09 7.50 5.36
N TYR A 76 19.15 7.37 6.28
CA TYR A 76 17.72 7.49 6.01
C TYR A 76 17.08 8.37 7.08
N LYS A 77 16.83 9.63 6.74
CA LYS A 77 16.31 10.65 7.66
C LYS A 77 14.80 10.63 7.66
N VAL A 78 14.21 10.46 8.84
CA VAL A 78 12.77 10.45 9.02
C VAL A 78 12.39 11.31 10.21
N ASP A 79 11.18 11.88 10.15
CA ASP A 79 10.55 12.56 11.28
C ASP A 79 9.09 12.10 11.42
N ILE A 80 8.42 12.54 12.48
CA ILE A 80 7.01 12.25 12.75
C ILE A 80 6.16 13.35 12.11
N PHE A 81 5.26 12.96 11.21
CA PHE A 81 4.27 13.88 10.65
C PHE A 81 3.09 14.06 11.63
N LYS A 82 2.80 15.30 12.02
CA LYS A 82 1.87 15.62 13.12
C LYS A 82 0.64 16.44 12.71
N GLU A 83 0.51 16.83 11.44
CA GLU A 83 -0.59 17.69 10.98
C GLU A 83 -1.90 16.92 10.81
N TYR A 84 -1.83 15.68 10.31
CA TYR A 84 -2.98 14.81 10.11
C TYR A 84 -2.68 13.39 10.57
N TYR A 85 -3.75 12.70 11.00
CA TYR A 85 -3.67 11.39 11.60
C TYR A 85 -4.41 10.35 10.77
N ILE A 86 -3.88 9.14 10.74
CA ILE A 86 -4.54 7.98 10.14
C ILE A 86 -5.64 7.49 11.08
N ASP A 87 -6.83 7.28 10.52
CA ASP A 87 -7.94 6.75 11.29
C ASP A 87 -7.75 5.24 11.57
N LYS A 88 -8.17 4.78 12.76
CA LYS A 88 -7.97 3.39 13.23
C LYS A 88 -8.99 2.39 12.66
N GLN A 89 -9.91 2.83 11.81
CA GLN A 89 -10.93 1.98 11.25
C GLN A 89 -10.37 1.04 10.17
N LEU A 90 -11.11 -0.04 9.93
CA LEU A 90 -10.78 -1.05 8.93
C LEU A 90 -10.49 -0.45 7.55
N ILE A 91 -11.15 0.65 7.17
CA ILE A 91 -10.98 1.28 5.86
C ILE A 91 -9.56 1.82 5.61
N SER A 92 -8.86 2.28 6.64
CA SER A 92 -7.48 2.77 6.56
C SER A 92 -6.48 1.65 6.24
N SER A 93 -6.78 0.43 6.73
CA SER A 93 -5.93 -0.74 6.49
C SER A 93 -6.01 -1.29 5.07
N ILE A 94 -6.94 -0.79 4.24
CA ILE A 94 -7.14 -1.18 2.84
C ILE A 94 -6.22 -0.34 1.94
N LYS A 95 -5.63 -0.98 0.93
CA LYS A 95 -4.90 -0.29 -0.14
C LYS A 95 -5.86 0.42 -1.11
N SER A 96 -6.44 1.52 -0.67
CA SER A 96 -7.34 2.37 -1.48
C SER A 96 -6.57 3.53 -2.16
N ASN A 97 -7.26 4.26 -3.03
CA ASN A 97 -6.76 5.51 -3.62
C ASN A 97 -6.95 6.73 -2.70
N ASN A 98 -7.62 6.57 -1.55
CA ASN A 98 -7.79 7.64 -0.56
C ASN A 98 -6.49 7.80 0.23
N LYS A 99 -5.52 8.53 -0.36
CA LYS A 99 -4.16 8.68 0.17
C LYS A 99 -3.73 10.14 0.34
N ILE A 100 -4.69 11.04 0.57
CA ILE A 100 -4.42 12.48 0.74
C ILE A 100 -3.45 12.75 1.90
N ILE A 101 -3.60 12.07 3.04
CA ILE A 101 -2.68 12.21 4.18
C ILE A 101 -1.26 11.79 3.79
N ASN A 102 -1.10 10.67 3.10
CA ASN A 102 0.19 10.21 2.61
C ASN A 102 0.81 11.21 1.61
N VAL A 103 0.00 11.83 0.74
CA VAL A 103 0.48 12.85 -0.21
C VAL A 103 0.96 14.10 0.53
N ILE A 104 0.17 14.63 1.46
CA ILE A 104 0.55 15.81 2.25
C ILE A 104 1.82 15.53 3.07
N ALA A 105 1.88 14.38 3.75
CA ALA A 105 3.07 13.97 4.50
C ALA A 105 4.31 13.81 3.60
N SER A 106 4.14 13.38 2.35
CA SER A 106 5.23 13.33 1.36
C SER A 106 5.73 14.70 0.95
N ILE A 107 4.84 15.69 0.86
CA ILE A 107 5.20 17.08 0.56
C ILE A 107 5.95 17.66 1.77
N TYR A 108 5.42 17.47 2.98
CA TYR A 108 6.09 17.86 4.23
C TYR A 108 7.49 17.26 4.33
N ALA A 109 7.66 15.97 4.06
CA ALA A 109 8.97 15.31 4.08
C ALA A 109 9.96 15.99 3.12
N LYS A 110 9.51 16.30 1.90
CA LYS A 110 10.31 16.99 0.89
C LYS A 110 10.71 18.39 1.34
N GLU A 111 9.77 19.17 1.87
CA GLU A 111 10.01 20.54 2.36
C GLU A 111 11.00 20.60 3.52
N ASN A 112 11.04 19.54 4.34
CA ASN A 112 11.93 19.44 5.50
C ASN A 112 13.20 18.61 5.23
N LEU A 113 13.50 18.29 3.97
CA LEU A 113 14.69 17.52 3.56
C LEU A 113 14.80 16.14 4.25
N LEU A 114 13.65 15.48 4.41
CA LEU A 114 13.50 14.13 4.96
C LEU A 114 13.29 13.11 3.84
N ASP A 115 13.79 11.89 4.04
CA ASP A 115 13.57 10.77 3.12
C ASP A 115 12.17 10.16 3.27
N ASN A 116 11.57 10.28 4.46
CA ASN A 116 10.22 9.81 4.77
C ASN A 116 9.67 10.46 6.05
N CYS A 117 8.42 10.17 6.36
CA CYS A 117 7.84 10.47 7.67
C CYS A 117 7.09 9.29 8.25
N ILE A 118 7.06 9.23 9.59
CA ILE A 118 6.24 8.31 10.35
C ILE A 118 4.86 8.95 10.52
N LEU A 119 3.83 8.22 10.10
CA LEU A 119 2.43 8.58 10.28
C LEU A 119 1.91 8.07 11.61
N LEU A 120 1.14 8.90 12.30
CA LEU A 120 0.47 8.57 13.56
C LEU A 120 -1.03 8.33 13.32
N ASN A 121 -1.69 7.62 14.24
CA ASN A 121 -3.15 7.59 14.30
C ASN A 121 -3.73 8.63 15.27
N ASN A 122 -5.07 8.68 15.33
CA ASN A 122 -5.82 9.59 16.19
C ASN A 122 -5.47 9.47 17.69
N ASP A 123 -4.89 8.35 18.14
CA ASP A 123 -4.40 8.16 19.51
C ASP A 123 -2.94 8.60 19.68
N LYS A 124 -2.36 9.26 18.67
CA LYS A 124 -0.95 9.66 18.59
C LYS A 124 0.03 8.48 18.63
N MET A 125 -0.44 7.27 18.30
CA MET A 125 0.38 6.07 18.21
C MET A 125 0.93 5.89 16.79
N VAL A 126 2.10 5.28 16.70
CA VAL A 126 2.78 5.02 15.42
C VAL A 126 2.00 4.00 14.57
N CYS A 127 1.86 4.29 13.27
CA CYS A 127 1.16 3.42 12.32
C CYS A 127 2.06 2.84 11.23
N GLU A 128 2.61 3.69 10.39
CA GLU A 128 3.39 3.29 9.21
C GLU A 128 4.24 4.48 8.72
N PHE A 129 5.14 4.23 7.78
CA PHE A 129 5.73 5.31 6.99
C PHE A 129 4.74 5.78 5.91
N ILE A 130 5.06 6.89 5.22
CA ILE A 130 4.24 7.44 4.14
C ILE A 130 3.88 6.38 3.08
N ASN A 131 4.81 5.49 2.76
CA ASN A 131 4.70 4.53 1.65
C ASN A 131 5.15 3.10 2.01
N ALA A 132 5.34 2.79 3.30
CA ALA A 132 5.82 1.49 3.77
C ALA A 132 5.33 1.17 5.18
N ASN A 133 5.23 -0.12 5.51
CA ASN A 133 5.03 -0.52 6.91
C ASN A 133 6.32 -0.32 7.73
N LEU A 134 6.18 -0.12 9.04
CA LEU A 134 7.28 0.09 9.97
C LEU A 134 7.57 -1.18 10.79
N PHE A 135 8.86 -1.48 10.97
CA PHE A 135 9.38 -2.43 11.94
C PHE A 135 10.47 -1.75 12.77
N LEU A 136 10.47 -2.01 14.07
CA LEU A 136 11.49 -1.58 15.02
C LEU A 136 12.18 -2.84 15.57
N ILE A 137 13.50 -2.82 15.61
CA ILE A 137 14.32 -3.84 16.27
C ILE A 137 14.83 -3.21 17.57
N LYS A 138 14.48 -3.79 18.70
CA LYS A 138 14.92 -3.34 20.01
C LYS A 138 15.16 -4.54 20.91
N ASP A 139 16.33 -4.63 21.52
CA ASP A 139 16.70 -5.69 22.46
C ASP A 139 16.44 -7.11 21.92
N GLY A 140 16.80 -7.34 20.64
CA GLY A 140 16.56 -8.60 19.94
C GLY A 140 15.09 -8.87 19.57
N CYS A 141 14.16 -7.99 19.92
CA CYS A 141 12.74 -8.11 19.64
C CYS A 141 12.34 -7.30 18.40
N PHE A 142 11.43 -7.86 17.59
CA PHE A 142 10.84 -7.17 16.44
C PHE A 142 9.44 -6.65 16.80
N LEU A 143 9.28 -5.34 16.68
CA LEU A 143 8.03 -4.63 16.96
C LEU A 143 7.50 -4.03 15.66
N THR A 144 6.19 -4.15 15.42
CA THR A 144 5.51 -3.49 14.29
C THR A 144 4.11 -3.10 14.75
N PRO A 145 3.58 -1.93 14.34
CA PRO A 145 2.21 -1.55 14.65
C PRO A 145 1.21 -2.63 14.24
N ASP A 146 0.18 -2.84 15.07
CA ASP A 146 -0.89 -3.77 14.74
C ASP A 146 -1.84 -3.18 13.69
N LEU A 147 -2.71 -4.02 13.09
CA LEU A 147 -3.67 -3.51 12.11
C LEU A 147 -4.77 -2.62 12.74
N LYS A 148 -4.96 -2.69 14.06
CA LYS A 148 -5.90 -1.83 14.80
C LYS A 148 -5.38 -0.40 14.92
N SER A 149 -4.09 -0.18 14.66
CA SER A 149 -3.52 1.16 14.54
C SER A 149 -4.03 1.90 13.30
N GLY A 150 -4.62 1.20 12.32
CA GLY A 150 -5.01 1.77 11.03
C GLY A 150 -3.95 1.61 9.94
N CYS A 151 -2.80 0.99 10.24
CA CYS A 151 -1.75 0.75 9.26
C CYS A 151 -2.21 -0.19 8.12
N LEU A 152 -1.60 -0.03 6.96
CA LEU A 152 -1.88 -0.82 5.77
C LEU A 152 -1.55 -2.30 6.03
N ASN A 153 -2.47 -3.19 5.65
CA ASN A 153 -2.25 -4.63 5.74
C ASN A 153 -1.33 -5.15 4.60
N GLY A 154 -0.07 -4.71 4.58
CA GLY A 154 0.88 -4.96 3.50
C GLY A 154 1.29 -6.42 3.34
N VAL A 155 1.42 -6.87 2.09
CA VAL A 155 1.87 -8.23 1.75
C VAL A 155 3.29 -8.50 2.25
N MET A 156 4.22 -7.56 2.03
CA MET A 156 5.61 -7.69 2.51
C MET A 156 5.68 -7.78 4.04
N ARG A 157 4.89 -6.96 4.75
CA ARG A 157 4.77 -7.04 6.22
C ARG A 157 4.35 -8.43 6.67
N LYS A 158 3.34 -9.04 6.05
CA LYS A 158 2.91 -10.42 6.36
C LYS A 158 4.03 -11.43 6.13
N ASN A 159 4.77 -11.30 5.02
CA ASN A 159 5.88 -12.18 4.71
C ASN A 159 7.01 -12.06 5.74
N ILE A 160 7.39 -10.84 6.12
CA ILE A 160 8.40 -10.60 7.16
C ILE A 160 7.96 -11.21 8.49
N ILE A 161 6.73 -10.95 8.94
CA ILE A 161 6.21 -11.53 10.20
C ILE A 161 6.23 -13.08 10.14
N ARG A 162 5.89 -13.68 8.99
CA ARG A 162 5.94 -15.13 8.81
C ARG A 162 7.37 -15.68 8.90
N ILE A 163 8.35 -14.96 8.38
CA ILE A 163 9.77 -15.35 8.45
C ILE A 163 10.29 -15.23 9.89
N LEU A 164 9.97 -14.15 10.59
CA LEU A 164 10.43 -13.89 11.96
C LEU A 164 9.80 -14.79 13.03
N LYS A 165 8.67 -15.45 12.71
CA LYS A 165 8.00 -16.40 13.60
C LYS A 165 8.54 -17.84 13.46
N LYS A 166 9.40 -18.09 12.47
CA LYS A 166 10.18 -19.32 12.39
C LYS A 166 11.42 -19.18 13.25
#